data_AF-L1JC19-F1
#
_entry.id   AF-L1JC19-F1
#
_cell.length_a   1.000
_cell.length_b   1.000
_cell.length_c   1.000
_cell.angle_alpha   90.00
_cell.angle_beta   90.00
_cell.angle_gamma   90.00
#
_symmetry.space_group_name_H-M   'P 1'
#
loop_
_entity.id
_entity.type
_entity.pdbx_description
1 polymer ?
#
loop_
_entity_poly.entity_id
_entity_poly.type
_entity_poly.pdbx_seq_one_letter_code
_entity_poly.pdbx_strand_id
1 'polypeptide(L)'
;MRTRGGAEKRTGIGRVSLEAEETHVIPVFIKGIESDLLEAFRKNWWSKETTDICIGPHVDVSDLQKRLKEGGNADELSVEAGERITDAIKKLAAAHKEMEEKEARESDKPYQGAGQV
;
A
#
# COMPACT_ATOMS: atom_id res chain seq x y z
N MET A 1 35.99 -1.52 -9.78
CA MET A 1 34.73 -2.30 -9.69
C MET A 1 34.00 -1.91 -8.42
N ARG A 2 32.95 -1.10 -8.51
CA ARG A 2 32.09 -0.75 -7.36
C ARG A 2 30.92 -1.71 -7.33
N THR A 3 30.72 -2.36 -6.19
CA THR A 3 29.62 -3.27 -5.89
C THR A 3 28.30 -2.50 -5.82
N ARG A 4 27.38 -2.78 -6.76
CA ARG A 4 25.99 -2.32 -6.69
C ARG A 4 25.23 -3.20 -5.69
N GLY A 5 25.22 -2.78 -4.43
CA GLY A 5 24.41 -3.41 -3.38
C GLY A 5 23.36 -2.44 -2.87
N GLY A 6 22.08 -2.77 -3.03
CA GLY A 6 21.06 -2.42 -2.04
C GLY A 6 19.97 -1.39 -2.37
N ALA A 7 20.09 -0.55 -3.41
CA ALA A 7 19.14 0.56 -3.63
C ALA A 7 18.22 0.42 -4.86
N GLU A 8 18.43 -0.58 -5.71
CA GLU A 8 17.90 -0.59 -7.09
C GLU A 8 16.39 -0.92 -7.22
N LYS A 9 15.72 -1.33 -6.13
CA LYS A 9 14.29 -1.72 -6.18
C LYS A 9 13.28 -0.64 -5.76
N ARG A 10 13.71 0.48 -5.16
CA ARG A 10 12.77 1.50 -4.61
C ARG A 10 12.57 2.71 -5.50
N THR A 11 13.44 2.93 -6.48
CA THR A 11 13.44 4.15 -7.30
C THR A 11 12.46 4.10 -8.48
N GLY A 12 12.01 2.92 -8.92
CA GLY A 12 11.19 2.81 -10.14
C GLY A 12 9.87 3.60 -10.08
N ILE A 13 9.09 3.40 -9.02
CA ILE A 13 7.80 4.09 -8.84
C ILE A 13 8.00 5.60 -8.60
N GLY A 14 8.96 5.96 -7.75
CA GLY A 14 9.26 7.37 -7.47
C GLY A 14 9.71 8.11 -8.74
N ARG A 15 10.62 7.51 -9.51
CA ARG A 15 11.10 8.06 -10.77
C ARG A 15 9.98 8.23 -11.80
N VAL A 16 9.16 7.19 -12.00
CA VAL A 16 8.01 7.26 -12.93
C VAL A 16 7.04 8.37 -12.52
N SER A 17 6.77 8.52 -11.22
CA SER A 17 5.88 9.57 -10.72
C SER A 17 6.40 10.99 -10.92
N LEU A 18 7.72 11.15 -11.08
CA LEU A 18 8.35 12.45 -11.34
C LEU A 18 8.53 12.75 -12.83
N GLU A 19 8.73 11.73 -13.67
CA GLU A 19 9.01 11.89 -15.10
C GLU A 19 7.74 12.16 -15.93
N ALA A 20 6.57 11.63 -15.51
CA ALA A 20 5.34 11.81 -16.25
C ALA A 20 4.59 13.09 -15.84
N GLU A 21 4.28 13.93 -16.82
CA GLU A 21 3.46 15.13 -16.65
C GLU A 21 2.03 14.73 -16.22
N GLU A 22 1.50 15.42 -15.20
CA GLU A 22 0.15 15.19 -14.66
C GLU A 22 -0.09 13.76 -14.13
N THR A 23 0.90 13.18 -13.45
CA THR A 23 0.77 11.85 -12.86
C THR A 23 -0.05 11.86 -11.57
N HIS A 24 -1.06 10.99 -11.50
CA HIS A 24 -1.77 10.66 -10.28
C HIS A 24 -1.35 9.29 -9.76
N VAL A 25 -0.82 9.23 -8.54
CA VAL A 25 -0.48 7.95 -7.90
C VAL A 25 -1.58 7.56 -6.91
N ILE A 26 -2.25 6.44 -7.19
CA ILE A 26 -3.28 5.87 -6.30
C ILE A 26 -2.70 4.65 -5.58
N PRO A 27 -2.52 4.70 -4.25
CA PRO A 27 -2.01 3.57 -3.48
C PRO A 27 -3.09 2.49 -3.34
N VAL A 28 -2.71 1.24 -3.60
CA VAL A 28 -3.59 0.08 -3.48
C VAL A 28 -2.90 -0.96 -2.60
N PHE A 29 -3.62 -1.48 -1.61
CA PHE A 29 -3.21 -2.60 -0.78
C PHE A 29 -4.18 -3.77 -1.02
N ILE A 30 -3.63 -4.95 -1.31
CA ILE A 30 -4.43 -6.15 -1.57
C ILE A 30 -4.02 -7.22 -0.57
N LYS A 31 -5.00 -7.76 0.15
CA LYS A 31 -4.84 -8.90 1.05
C LYS A 31 -5.42 -10.16 0.40
N GLY A 32 -4.78 -11.30 0.63
CA GLY A 32 -5.27 -12.60 0.17
C GLY A 32 -4.80 -13.00 -1.23
N ILE A 33 -3.95 -12.20 -1.88
CA ILE A 33 -3.20 -12.63 -3.07
C ILE A 33 -1.82 -13.09 -2.60
N GLU A 34 -1.59 -14.40 -2.61
CA GLU A 34 -0.26 -14.95 -2.41
C GLU A 34 0.48 -15.08 -3.74
N SER A 35 1.74 -14.68 -3.73
CA SER A 35 2.64 -14.79 -4.89
C SER A 35 3.03 -16.24 -5.18
N ASP A 36 2.88 -17.13 -4.19
CA ASP A 36 3.17 -18.56 -4.32
C ASP A 36 1.89 -19.32 -4.70
N LEU A 37 1.90 -19.86 -5.92
CA LEU A 37 0.81 -20.66 -6.46
C LEU A 37 0.48 -21.89 -5.60
N LEU A 38 1.46 -22.48 -4.94
CA LEU A 38 1.28 -23.69 -4.15
C LEU A 38 0.57 -23.39 -2.82
N GLU A 39 0.92 -22.27 -2.16
CA GLU A 39 0.24 -21.81 -0.95
C GLU A 39 -1.17 -21.30 -1.26
N ALA A 40 -1.34 -20.56 -2.37
CA ALA A 40 -2.65 -20.11 -2.86
C ALA A 40 -3.59 -21.31 -3.15
N PHE A 41 -3.07 -22.40 -3.73
CA PHE A 41 -3.87 -23.60 -4.01
C PHE A 41 -4.27 -24.33 -2.73
N ARG A 42 -3.35 -24.46 -1.77
CA ARG A 42 -3.62 -25.10 -0.48
C ARG A 42 -4.61 -24.30 0.37
N LYS A 43 -4.50 -22.97 0.36
CA LYS A 43 -5.46 -22.07 1.01
C LYS A 43 -6.84 -22.14 0.38
N ASN A 44 -6.97 -22.04 -0.94
CA ASN A 44 -8.26 -22.18 -1.62
C ASN A 44 -8.96 -23.53 -1.35
N TRP A 45 -8.21 -24.60 -1.11
CA TRP A 45 -8.78 -25.90 -0.78
C TRP A 45 -9.28 -26.01 0.67
N TRP A 46 -8.72 -25.21 1.60
CA TRP A 46 -8.99 -25.32 3.05
C TRP A 46 -9.78 -24.15 3.65
N SER A 47 -9.73 -22.96 3.05
CA SER A 47 -10.42 -21.77 3.53
C SER A 47 -11.12 -21.03 2.38
N LYS A 48 -12.30 -20.47 2.67
CA LYS A 48 -12.93 -19.44 1.83
C LYS A 48 -12.41 -18.06 2.23
N GLU A 49 -11.08 -17.87 2.28
CA GLU A 49 -10.53 -16.55 2.54
C GLU A 49 -10.85 -15.62 1.36
N THR A 50 -11.41 -14.45 1.67
CA THR A 50 -11.76 -13.42 0.69
C THR A 50 -10.54 -12.58 0.36
N THR A 51 -10.45 -12.13 -0.90
CA THR A 51 -9.47 -11.13 -1.30
C THR A 51 -10.01 -9.75 -0.98
N ASP A 52 -9.32 -9.01 -0.12
CA ASP A 52 -9.69 -7.65 0.26
C ASP A 52 -8.80 -6.65 -0.47
N ILE A 53 -9.41 -5.59 -1.01
CA ILE A 53 -8.74 -4.53 -1.75
C ILE A 53 -9.02 -3.20 -1.06
N CYS A 54 -7.97 -2.56 -0.55
CA CYS A 54 -8.02 -1.21 0.00
C CYS A 54 -7.43 -0.23 -1.00
N ILE A 55 -8.22 0.78 -1.36
CA ILE A 55 -7.79 1.88 -2.22
C ILE A 55 -7.66 3.13 -1.37
N GLY A 56 -6.49 3.74 -1.39
CA GLY A 56 -6.22 4.96 -0.63
C GLY A 56 -6.40 6.23 -1.45
N PRO A 57 -6.29 7.38 -0.78
CA PRO A 57 -6.31 8.67 -1.45
C PRO A 57 -5.06 8.85 -2.33
N HIS A 58 -5.22 9.70 -3.35
CA HIS A 58 -4.12 10.14 -4.21
C HIS A 58 -2.91 10.65 -3.41
N VAL A 59 -1.72 10.19 -3.78
CA VAL A 59 -0.44 10.68 -3.26
C VAL A 59 0.06 11.81 -4.13
N ASP A 60 0.05 13.03 -3.58
CA ASP A 60 0.59 14.20 -4.27
C ASP A 60 2.12 14.24 -4.20
N VAL A 61 2.75 14.35 -5.37
CA VAL A 61 4.19 14.49 -5.58
C VAL A 61 4.54 15.77 -6.36
N SER A 62 3.56 16.67 -6.54
CA SER A 62 3.73 17.89 -7.35
C SER A 62 4.81 18.82 -6.79
N ASP A 63 5.01 18.85 -5.47
CA ASP A 63 6.11 19.57 -4.81
C ASP A 63 7.49 19.05 -5.23
N LEU A 64 7.63 17.72 -5.34
CA LEU A 64 8.87 17.07 -5.74
C LEU A 64 9.15 17.31 -7.23
N GLN A 65 8.11 17.29 -8.07
CA GLN A 65 8.23 17.65 -9.49
C GLN A 65 8.67 19.11 -9.67
N LYS A 66 8.17 20.04 -8.87
CA LYS A 66 8.62 21.45 -8.88
C LYS A 66 10.08 21.57 -8.48
N ARG A 67 10.49 20.94 -7.38
CA ARG A 67 11.90 20.90 -6.93
C ARG A 67 12.83 20.31 -7.99
N LEU A 68 12.36 19.31 -8.73
CA LEU A 68 13.12 18.74 -9.85
C LEU A 68 13.30 19.74 -10.99
N LYS A 69 12.24 20.46 -11.38
CA LYS A 69 12.28 21.52 -12.40
C LYS A 69 13.19 22.69 -12.01
N GLU A 70 13.33 22.96 -10.71
CA GLU A 70 14.23 23.99 -10.16
C GLU A 70 15.71 23.54 -10.09
N GLY A 71 16.04 22.34 -10.57
CA GLY A 71 17.41 21.81 -10.61
C GLY A 71 17.78 20.93 -9.41
N GLY A 72 16.80 20.42 -8.67
CA GLY A 72 17.02 19.47 -7.59
C GLY A 72 17.60 18.13 -8.06
N ASN A 73 18.23 17.40 -7.14
CA ASN A 73 18.83 16.09 -7.44
C ASN A 73 17.74 15.04 -7.74
N ALA A 74 17.70 14.55 -8.97
CA ALA A 74 16.69 13.61 -9.44
C ALA A 74 16.67 12.28 -8.66
N ASP A 75 17.83 11.76 -8.27
CA ASP A 75 17.91 10.47 -7.57
C ASP A 75 17.36 10.60 -6.14
N GLU A 76 17.71 11.69 -5.44
CA GLU A 76 17.21 11.97 -4.10
C GLU A 76 15.69 12.20 -4.09
N LEU A 77 15.20 13.02 -5.04
CA LEU A 77 13.77 13.29 -5.18
C LEU A 77 12.98 12.03 -5.55
N SER A 78 13.55 11.15 -6.37
CA SER A 78 12.93 9.87 -6.73
C SER A 78 12.81 8.94 -5.53
N VAL A 79 13.82 8.91 -4.65
CA VAL A 79 13.76 8.16 -3.39
C VAL A 79 12.69 8.75 -2.48
N GLU A 80 12.66 10.07 -2.31
CA GLU A 80 11.66 10.77 -1.49
C GLU A 80 10.22 10.50 -1.97
N ALA A 81 10.00 10.54 -3.30
CA ALA A 81 8.72 10.20 -3.90
C ALA A 81 8.34 8.72 -3.63
N GLY A 82 9.30 7.81 -3.82
CA GLY A 82 9.10 6.38 -3.57
C GLY A 82 8.76 6.07 -2.10
N GLU A 83 9.43 6.74 -1.16
CA GLU A 83 9.14 6.61 0.27
C GLU A 83 7.74 7.13 0.61
N ARG A 84 7.36 8.31 0.10
CA ARG A 84 6.02 8.89 0.31
C ARG A 84 4.91 7.95 -0.17
N ILE A 85 5.07 7.37 -1.36
CA ILE A 85 4.11 6.42 -1.94
C ILE A 85 4.08 5.12 -1.12
N THR A 86 5.24 4.61 -0.72
CA THR A 86 5.35 3.40 0.10
C THR A 86 4.68 3.59 1.47
N ASP A 87 4.84 4.75 2.10
CA ASP A 87 4.24 5.04 3.39
C ASP A 87 2.72 5.20 3.30
N ALA A 88 2.19 5.71 2.18
CA ALA A 88 0.75 5.70 1.92
C ALA A 88 0.20 4.25 1.87
N ILE A 89 0.90 3.35 1.19
CA ILE A 89 0.51 1.92 1.13
C ILE A 89 0.58 1.27 2.52
N LYS A 90 1.63 1.53 3.31
CA LYS A 90 1.74 1.01 4.69
C LYS A 90 0.59 1.51 5.57
N LYS A 91 0.18 2.78 5.42
CA LYS A 91 -0.98 3.33 6.16
C LYS A 91 -2.27 2.59 5.80
N LEU A 92 -2.46 2.21 4.53
CA LEU A 92 -3.60 1.38 4.12
C LEU A 92 -3.55 0.00 4.76
N ALA A 93 -2.38 -0.64 4.76
CA ALA A 93 -2.22 -1.94 5.40
C ALA A 93 -2.49 -1.89 6.91
N ALA A 94 -2.05 -0.83 7.59
CA ALA A 94 -2.32 -0.62 9.01
C ALA A 94 -3.81 -0.37 9.27
N ALA A 95 -4.46 0.49 8.48
CA ALA A 95 -5.89 0.76 8.59
C ALA A 95 -6.73 -0.51 8.34
N HIS A 96 -6.33 -1.36 7.39
CA HIS A 96 -6.96 -2.66 7.18
C HIS A 96 -6.89 -3.54 8.43
N LYS A 97 -5.70 -3.65 9.03
CA LYS A 97 -5.51 -4.45 10.25
C LYS A 97 -6.41 -3.95 11.39
N GLU A 98 -6.53 -2.64 11.57
CA GLU A 98 -7.42 -2.04 12.57
C GLU A 98 -8.90 -2.33 12.28
N MET A 99 -9.32 -2.33 11.01
CA MET A 99 -10.68 -2.71 10.61
C MET A 99 -10.99 -4.16 10.97
N GLU A 100 -10.08 -5.09 10.66
CA GLU A 100 -10.25 -6.51 11.01
C GLU A 100 -10.31 -6.74 12.53
N GLU A 101 -9.43 -6.08 13.28
CA GLU A 101 -9.43 -6.16 14.75
C GLU A 101 -10.73 -5.61 15.36
N LYS A 102 -11.28 -4.56 14.76
CA LYS A 102 -12.57 -3.98 15.18
C LYS A 102 -13.74 -4.91 14.86
N GLU A 103 -13.80 -5.46 13.65
CA GLU A 103 -14.85 -6.41 13.25
C GLU A 103 -14.83 -7.68 14.12
N ALA A 104 -13.63 -8.21 14.40
CA ALA A 104 -13.47 -9.33 15.32
C ALA A 104 -14.01 -9.01 16.73
N ARG A 105 -13.70 -7.82 17.25
CA ARG A 105 -14.16 -7.36 18.57
C ARG A 105 -15.67 -7.11 18.64
N GLU A 106 -16.29 -6.65 17.56
CA GLU A 106 -17.75 -6.46 17.49
C GLU A 106 -18.51 -7.78 17.34
N SER A 107 -17.89 -8.77 16.70
CA SER A 107 -18.42 -10.13 16.58
C SER A 107 -18.42 -10.91 17.90
N ASP A 108 -17.53 -10.54 18.83
CA ASP A 108 -17.35 -11.20 20.14
C ASP A 108 -18.22 -10.59 21.26
N LYS A 109 -19.01 -9.55 20.95
CA LYS A 109 -19.99 -9.02 21.91
C LYS A 109 -21.19 -9.99 22.00
N PRO A 110 -21.58 -10.44 23.20
CA PRO A 110 -22.77 -11.26 23.33
C PRO A 110 -23.98 -10.47 22.83
N TYR A 111 -24.83 -11.11 22.01
CA TYR A 111 -26.13 -10.58 21.59
C TYR A 111 -26.90 -10.13 22.85
N GLN A 112 -26.91 -8.83 23.13
CA GLN A 112 -27.89 -8.25 24.04
C GLN A 112 -29.18 -8.10 23.23
N GLY A 113 -29.98 -9.17 23.25
CA GLY A 113 -31.29 -9.18 22.61
C GLY A 113 -32.08 -7.93 23.02
N ALA A 114 -32.63 -7.23 22.03
CA ALA A 114 -33.58 -6.16 22.25
C ALA A 114 -34.69 -6.69 23.19
N GLY A 115 -34.97 -5.91 24.24
CA GLY A 115 -35.82 -6.29 25.36
C GLY A 115 -37.12 -6.97 24.94
N GLN A 116 -37.44 -8.05 25.65
CA GLN A 116 -38.79 -8.60 25.67
C GLN A 116 -39.75 -7.53 26.22
N VAL A 117 -40.82 -7.34 25.45
CA VAL A 117 -42.12 -6.72 25.73
C VAL A 117 -42.52 -6.57 27.20
#